data_AF-A0A931IY58-F1
#
_entry.id   AF-A0A931IY58-F1
#
_cell.length_a   1.000
_cell.length_b   1.000
_cell.length_c   1.000
_cell.angle_alpha   90.00
_cell.angle_beta   90.00
_cell.angle_gamma   90.00
#
_symmetry.space_group_name_H-M   'P 1'
#
loop_
_entity.id
_entity.type
_entity.pdbx_description
1 polymer ?
#
loop_
_entity_poly.entity_id
_entity_poly.type
_entity_poly.pdbx_seq_one_letter_code
_entity_poly.pdbx_strand_id
1 'polypeptide(L)'
;MQTWSSFFPLGWQPYLLGGLLVGGGTALLFVLTGRIGGMSTVLSSSWSYVIQRPFFQQEPFIASRQWRLVYALGLILGAFLWWATLGEGQPQRTSVPVWQLALGGFVAGYGARLGNGCTSGHGVCGLGSLQLPSLGAVLTFMATAFLTANLMRTVS
;
A
#
# COMPACT_ATOMS: atom_id res chain seq x y z
N MET A 1 -29.34 2.38 -16.50
CA MET A 1 -28.03 1.81 -16.89
C MET A 1 -26.87 2.82 -16.87
N GLN A 2 -27.12 4.14 -16.83
CA GLN A 2 -26.07 5.18 -16.77
C GLN A 2 -25.27 5.28 -15.45
N THR A 3 -25.75 4.69 -14.35
CA THR A 3 -25.10 4.82 -13.03
C THR A 3 -23.88 3.92 -12.86
N TRP A 4 -23.78 2.79 -13.56
CA TRP A 4 -22.64 1.88 -13.42
C TRP A 4 -21.36 2.44 -14.04
N SER A 5 -21.50 3.13 -15.18
CA SER A 5 -20.41 3.82 -15.87
C SER A 5 -19.83 5.00 -15.09
N SER A 6 -20.61 5.64 -14.20
CA SER A 6 -20.09 6.72 -13.36
C SER A 6 -19.24 6.23 -12.19
N PHE A 7 -19.51 5.02 -11.66
CA PHE A 7 -18.71 4.43 -10.59
C PHE A 7 -17.50 3.65 -11.11
N PHE A 8 -17.63 3.01 -12.27
CA PHE A 8 -16.57 2.19 -12.88
C PHE A 8 -16.28 2.68 -14.31
N PRO A 9 -15.53 3.78 -14.46
CA PRO A 9 -15.27 4.40 -15.77
C PRO A 9 -14.49 3.48 -16.72
N LEU A 10 -13.72 2.52 -16.18
CA LEU A 10 -12.96 1.53 -16.93
C LEU A 10 -13.67 0.15 -17.02
N GLY A 11 -14.95 0.08 -16.62
CA GLY A 11 -15.68 -1.17 -16.43
C GLY A 11 -15.35 -1.85 -15.09
N TRP A 12 -16.17 -2.80 -14.64
CA TRP A 12 -16.00 -3.44 -13.32
C TRP A 12 -14.92 -4.54 -13.30
N GLN A 13 -14.58 -5.10 -14.48
CA GLN A 13 -13.68 -6.26 -14.61
C GLN A 13 -12.26 -6.00 -14.06
N PRO A 14 -11.60 -4.85 -14.34
CA PRO A 14 -10.24 -4.60 -13.84
C PRO A 14 -10.19 -4.53 -12.31
N TYR A 15 -11.23 -3.99 -11.67
CA TYR A 15 -11.31 -3.88 -10.21
C TYR A 15 -11.46 -5.26 -9.56
N LEU A 16 -12.32 -6.11 -10.12
CA LEU A 16 -12.49 -7.48 -9.62
C LEU A 16 -11.23 -8.32 -9.83
N LEU A 17 -10.67 -8.30 -11.03
CA LEU A 17 -9.45 -9.06 -11.36
C LEU A 17 -8.28 -8.58 -10.51
N GLY A 18 -8.09 -7.27 -10.35
CA GLY A 18 -7.07 -6.70 -9.48
C GLY A 18 -7.25 -7.15 -8.02
N GLY A 19 -8.48 -7.10 -7.50
CA GLY A 19 -8.79 -7.57 -6.15
C GLY A 19 -8.49 -9.06 -5.95
N LEU A 20 -8.89 -9.91 -6.90
CA LEU A 20 -8.62 -11.36 -6.86
C LEU A 20 -7.12 -11.66 -6.95
N LEU A 21 -6.37 -10.95 -7.81
CA LEU A 21 -4.92 -11.12 -7.95
C LEU A 21 -4.18 -10.67 -6.69
N VAL A 22 -4.53 -9.52 -6.10
CA VAL A 22 -3.92 -9.03 -4.85
C VAL A 22 -4.27 -9.97 -3.69
N GLY A 23 -5.54 -10.33 -3.54
CA GLY A 23 -6.01 -11.26 -2.52
C GLY A 23 -5.33 -12.63 -2.64
N GLY A 24 -5.36 -13.22 -3.84
CA GLY A 24 -4.70 -14.50 -4.14
C GLY A 24 -3.18 -14.43 -3.92
N GLY A 25 -2.53 -13.35 -4.33
CA GLY A 25 -1.10 -13.14 -4.11
C GLY A 25 -0.72 -13.07 -2.63
N THR A 26 -1.48 -12.31 -1.83
CA THR A 26 -1.26 -12.25 -0.37
C THR A 26 -1.59 -13.56 0.34
N ALA A 27 -2.64 -14.27 -0.08
CA ALA A 27 -2.99 -15.59 0.45
C ALA A 27 -1.89 -16.62 0.14
N LEU A 28 -1.40 -16.65 -1.10
CA LEU A 28 -0.30 -17.53 -1.51
C LEU A 28 0.97 -17.23 -0.72
N LEU A 29 1.31 -15.94 -0.58
CA LEU A 29 2.44 -15.51 0.23
C LEU A 29 2.31 -16.01 1.68
N PHE A 30 1.13 -15.90 2.27
CA PHE A 30 0.87 -16.36 3.64
C PHE A 30 0.97 -17.88 3.75
N VAL A 31 0.38 -18.63 2.81
CA VAL A 31 0.42 -20.11 2.80
C VAL A 31 1.84 -20.63 2.64
N LEU A 32 2.65 -20.01 1.77
CA LEU A 32 4.00 -20.48 1.48
C LEU A 32 5.04 -20.05 2.54
N THR A 33 4.89 -18.88 3.14
CA THR A 33 5.92 -18.30 4.01
C THR A 33 5.50 -18.14 5.46
N GLY A 34 4.20 -18.25 5.76
CA GLY A 34 3.62 -17.96 7.07
C GLY A 34 3.67 -16.48 7.45
N ARG A 35 4.03 -15.58 6.52
CA ARG A 35 4.24 -14.15 6.79
C ARG A 35 3.13 -13.31 6.19
N ILE A 36 2.88 -12.15 6.79
CA ILE A 36 1.87 -11.18 6.34
C ILE A 36 2.54 -10.09 5.50
N GLY A 37 1.95 -9.77 4.34
CA GLY A 37 2.45 -8.77 3.39
C GLY A 37 2.15 -7.33 3.78
N GLY A 38 2.96 -6.75 4.69
CA GLY A 38 2.81 -5.35 5.14
C GLY A 38 3.98 -4.44 4.75
N MET A 39 3.69 -3.25 4.20
CA MET A 39 4.71 -2.28 3.77
C MET A 39 5.09 -1.24 4.84
N SER A 40 4.25 -1.02 5.85
CA SER A 40 4.40 0.06 6.86
C SER A 40 5.69 0.01 7.67
N THR A 41 6.36 -1.13 7.69
CA THR A 41 7.56 -1.35 8.51
C THR A 41 8.80 -1.65 7.66
N VAL A 42 8.69 -1.63 6.33
CA VAL A 42 9.82 -1.81 5.39
C VAL A 42 10.86 -0.73 5.63
N LEU A 43 10.43 0.55 5.69
CA LEU A 43 11.32 1.68 5.94
C LEU A 43 12.08 1.51 7.27
N SER A 44 11.36 1.29 8.37
CA SER A 44 11.97 1.11 9.70
C SER A 44 12.91 -0.10 9.75
N SER A 45 12.53 -1.22 9.12
CA SER A 45 13.40 -2.41 9.08
C SER A 45 14.62 -2.22 8.19
N SER A 46 14.53 -1.44 7.12
CA SER A 46 15.66 -1.13 6.24
C SER A 46 16.65 -0.20 6.94
N TRP A 47 16.12 0.78 7.68
CA TRP A 47 16.93 1.72 8.46
C TRP A 47 17.71 1.03 9.59
N SER A 48 17.31 -0.17 10.02
CA SER A 48 18.08 -0.99 10.96
C SER A 48 19.46 -1.40 10.45
N TYR A 49 19.70 -1.39 9.13
CA TYR A 49 21.04 -1.66 8.58
C TYR A 49 22.01 -0.49 8.80
N VAL A 50 21.50 0.74 8.79
CA VAL A 50 22.31 1.96 8.78
C VAL A 50 22.33 2.62 10.16
N ILE A 51 21.21 2.57 10.89
CA ILE A 51 21.04 3.26 12.17
C ILE A 51 21.06 2.26 13.33
N GLN A 52 22.05 2.43 14.21
CA GLN A 52 22.24 1.61 15.42
C GLN A 52 21.49 2.16 16.66
N ARG A 53 20.46 3.00 16.46
CA ARG A 53 19.65 3.49 17.58
C ARG A 53 18.76 2.36 18.12
N PRO A 54 18.49 2.32 19.45
CA PRO A 54 17.72 1.23 20.08
C PRO A 54 16.36 0.97 19.44
N PHE A 55 15.70 2.01 18.92
CA PHE A 55 14.42 1.89 18.23
C PHE A 55 14.47 1.05 16.95
N PHE A 56 15.53 1.19 16.14
CA PHE A 56 15.66 0.48 14.86
C PHE A 56 16.26 -0.91 15.03
N GLN A 57 16.92 -1.17 16.17
CA GLN A 57 17.53 -2.45 16.52
C GLN A 57 16.61 -3.37 17.33
N GLN A 58 15.30 -3.14 17.28
CA GLN A 58 14.34 -4.04 17.91
C GLN A 58 14.31 -5.39 17.17
N GLU A 59 14.26 -6.48 17.93
CA GLU A 59 14.21 -7.87 17.43
C GLU A 59 13.24 -8.08 16.24
N PRO A 60 11.97 -7.60 16.30
CA PRO A 60 11.04 -7.77 15.19
C PRO A 60 11.48 -7.10 13.89
N PHE A 61 12.24 -6.00 13.96
CA PHE A 61 12.76 -5.30 12.78
C PHE A 61 13.98 -5.99 12.19
N ILE A 62 14.89 -6.46 13.03
CA ILE A 62 16.10 -7.16 12.58
C ILE A 62 15.74 -8.53 11.98
N ALA A 63 14.87 -9.30 12.63
CA ALA A 63 14.48 -10.64 12.16
C ALA A 63 13.71 -10.61 10.83
N SER A 64 13.00 -9.52 10.53
CA SER A 64 12.15 -9.41 9.34
C SER A 64 12.70 -8.54 8.20
N ARG A 65 13.83 -7.82 8.42
CA ARG A 65 14.37 -6.85 7.44
C ARG A 65 14.65 -7.43 6.05
N GLN A 66 15.26 -8.62 5.96
CA GLN A 66 15.61 -9.25 4.68
C GLN A 66 14.35 -9.60 3.89
N TRP A 67 13.40 -10.25 4.53
CA TRP A 67 12.12 -10.60 3.92
C TRP A 67 11.32 -9.38 3.46
N ARG A 68 11.29 -8.33 4.28
CA ARG A 68 10.60 -7.08 3.94
C ARG A 68 11.22 -6.39 2.72
N LEU A 69 12.54 -6.45 2.58
CA LEU A 69 13.22 -5.99 1.38
C LEU A 69 12.89 -6.85 0.16
N VAL A 70 12.92 -8.17 0.28
CA VAL A 70 12.54 -9.09 -0.82
C VAL A 70 11.10 -8.84 -1.25
N TYR A 71 10.17 -8.67 -0.30
CA TYR A 71 8.78 -8.35 -0.59
C TYR A 71 8.63 -7.00 -1.30
N ALA A 72 9.33 -5.96 -0.81
CA ALA A 72 9.31 -4.64 -1.44
C ALA A 72 9.89 -4.65 -2.86
N LEU A 73 11.02 -5.34 -3.05
CA LEU A 73 11.62 -5.54 -4.37
C LEU A 73 10.69 -6.32 -5.29
N GLY A 74 10.02 -7.37 -4.80
CA GLY A 74 9.04 -8.12 -5.57
C GLY A 74 7.88 -7.26 -6.05
N LEU A 75 7.37 -6.34 -5.22
CA LEU A 75 6.32 -5.40 -5.61
C LEU A 75 6.81 -4.39 -6.65
N ILE A 76 8.02 -3.85 -6.50
CA ILE A 76 8.63 -2.93 -7.47
C ILE A 76 8.86 -3.64 -8.81
N LEU A 77 9.41 -4.85 -8.79
CA LEU A 77 9.64 -5.66 -9.98
C LEU A 77 8.32 -6.04 -10.66
N GLY A 78 7.29 -6.43 -9.88
CA GLY A 78 5.97 -6.72 -10.42
C GLY A 78 5.34 -5.53 -11.14
N ALA A 79 5.41 -4.34 -10.52
CA ALA A 79 4.94 -3.10 -11.15
C ALA A 79 5.74 -2.76 -12.41
N PHE A 80 7.07 -2.92 -12.37
CA PHE A 80 7.94 -2.69 -13.51
C PHE A 80 7.67 -3.65 -14.68
N LEU A 81 7.51 -4.95 -14.40
CA LEU A 81 7.17 -5.96 -15.41
C LEU A 81 5.82 -5.68 -16.06
N TRP A 82 4.82 -5.29 -15.26
CA TRP A 82 3.53 -4.87 -15.80
C TRP A 82 3.68 -3.64 -16.72
N TRP A 83 4.40 -2.61 -16.27
CA TRP A 83 4.63 -1.40 -17.06
C TRP A 83 5.36 -1.70 -18.40
N ALA A 84 6.35 -2.59 -18.36
CA ALA A 84 7.16 -2.94 -19.53
C ALA A 84 6.44 -3.85 -20.55
N THR A 85 5.47 -4.67 -20.10
CA THR A 85 4.82 -5.68 -20.95
C THR A 85 3.39 -5.32 -21.34
N LEU A 86 2.60 -4.83 -20.38
CA LEU A 86 1.17 -4.57 -20.50
C LEU A 86 0.84 -3.07 -20.50
N GLY A 87 1.67 -2.24 -19.87
CA GLY A 87 1.49 -0.79 -19.75
C GLY A 87 2.03 0.02 -20.93
N GLU A 88 2.35 -0.65 -22.05
CA GLU A 88 2.89 -0.04 -23.28
C GLU A 88 4.15 0.81 -23.09
N GLY A 89 4.84 0.71 -21.94
CA GLY A 89 6.05 1.48 -21.64
C GLY A 89 5.86 2.99 -21.63
N GLN A 90 4.63 3.49 -21.57
CA GLN A 90 4.36 4.93 -21.67
C GLN A 90 4.93 5.66 -20.44
N PRO A 91 5.65 6.79 -20.62
CA PRO A 91 6.18 7.54 -19.49
C PRO A 91 5.01 8.12 -18.66
N GLN A 92 4.83 7.64 -17.43
CA GLN A 92 3.87 8.24 -16.51
C GLN A 92 4.44 9.54 -15.96
N ARG A 93 3.96 10.68 -16.47
CA ARG A 93 4.26 11.99 -15.90
C ARG A 93 3.13 12.40 -14.96
N THR A 94 3.50 12.76 -13.74
CA THR A 94 2.59 13.45 -12.81
C THR A 94 2.74 14.96 -13.00
N SER A 95 1.62 15.67 -13.08
CA SER A 95 1.58 17.13 -13.04
C SER A 95 1.75 17.70 -11.63
N VAL A 96 1.80 16.83 -10.62
CA VAL A 96 1.91 17.21 -9.21
C VAL A 96 3.35 17.65 -8.88
N PRO A 97 3.54 18.83 -8.28
CA PRO A 97 4.88 19.32 -7.95
C PRO A 97 5.54 18.45 -6.86
N VAL A 98 6.87 18.34 -6.94
CA VAL A 98 7.68 17.44 -6.08
C VAL A 98 7.44 17.68 -4.59
N TRP A 99 7.25 18.93 -4.17
CA TRP A 99 7.02 19.26 -2.76
C TRP A 99 5.70 18.69 -2.22
N GLN A 100 4.65 18.62 -3.05
CA GLN A 100 3.37 18.02 -2.65
C GLN A 100 3.50 16.51 -2.51
N LEU A 101 4.25 15.86 -3.39
CA LEU A 101 4.55 14.43 -3.28
C LEU A 101 5.36 14.12 -2.02
N ALA A 102 6.37 14.94 -1.73
CA ALA A 102 7.20 14.79 -0.53
C ALA A 102 6.39 14.98 0.75
N LEU A 103 5.58 16.04 0.82
CA LEU A 103 4.73 16.32 1.97
C LEU A 103 3.65 15.24 2.15
N GLY A 104 2.97 14.87 1.07
CA GLY A 104 1.95 13.81 1.08
C GLY A 104 2.52 12.47 1.51
N GLY A 105 3.70 12.09 1.00
CA GLY A 105 4.40 10.88 1.40
C GLY A 105 4.81 10.89 2.87
N PHE A 106 5.29 12.03 3.38
CA PHE A 106 5.62 12.19 4.80
C PHE A 106 4.39 12.04 5.69
N VAL A 107 3.30 12.76 5.39
CA VAL A 107 2.05 12.70 6.17
C VAL A 107 1.45 11.30 6.13
N ALA A 108 1.40 10.66 4.96
CA ALA A 108 0.91 9.29 4.82
C ALA A 108 1.77 8.27 5.58
N GLY A 109 3.09 8.41 5.52
CA GLY A 109 4.03 7.55 6.26
C GLY A 109 3.89 7.71 7.77
N TYR A 110 3.80 8.96 8.25
CA TYR A 110 3.56 9.26 9.66
C TYR A 110 2.21 8.73 10.13
N GLY A 111 1.14 8.93 9.35
CA GLY A 111 -0.19 8.40 9.64
C GLY A 111 -0.23 6.87 9.69
N ALA A 112 0.43 6.18 8.76
CA ALA A 112 0.55 4.73 8.79
C ALA A 112 1.31 4.23 10.04
N ARG A 113 2.26 5.02 10.56
CA ARG A 113 2.95 4.67 11.81
C ARG A 113 2.06 4.87 13.03
N LEU A 114 1.30 5.97 13.08
CA LEU A 114 0.32 6.23 14.14
C LEU A 114 -0.78 5.17 14.18
N GLY A 115 -1.27 4.74 13.01
CA GLY A 115 -2.27 3.67 12.89
C GLY A 115 -1.71 2.26 13.12
N ASN A 116 -0.42 2.12 13.46
CA ASN A 116 0.30 0.86 13.61
C ASN A 116 0.21 -0.07 12.37
N GLY A 117 -0.01 0.49 11.19
CA GLY A 117 -0.22 -0.24 9.96
C GLY A 117 -0.61 0.66 8.79
N CYS A 118 -0.42 0.14 7.58
CA CYS A 118 -0.81 0.82 6.34
C CYS A 118 -2.11 0.23 5.80
N THR A 119 -2.63 0.84 4.73
CA THR A 119 -3.82 0.36 4.01
C THR A 119 -3.67 -1.07 3.51
N SER A 120 -2.48 -1.52 3.08
CA SER A 120 -2.28 -2.92 2.67
C SER A 120 -2.34 -3.88 3.86
N GLY A 121 -1.80 -3.50 5.01
CA GLY A 121 -1.77 -4.32 6.22
C GLY A 121 -3.16 -4.47 6.85
N HIS A 122 -3.87 -3.37 7.10
CA HIS A 122 -5.22 -3.42 7.66
C HIS A 122 -6.27 -3.80 6.61
N GLY A 123 -6.15 -3.27 5.39
CA GLY A 123 -7.15 -3.45 4.33
C GLY A 123 -7.09 -4.81 3.67
N VAL A 124 -5.92 -5.26 3.21
CA VAL A 124 -5.83 -6.56 2.52
C VAL A 124 -5.75 -7.70 3.53
N CYS A 125 -4.73 -7.68 4.39
CA CYS A 125 -4.48 -8.80 5.31
C CYS A 125 -5.43 -8.75 6.52
N GLY A 126 -5.61 -7.60 7.14
CA GLY A 126 -6.42 -7.43 8.37
C GLY A 126 -7.91 -7.69 8.17
N LEU A 127 -8.52 -7.19 7.09
CA LEU A 127 -9.90 -7.53 6.73
C LEU A 127 -10.03 -8.98 6.27
N GLY A 128 -9.04 -9.51 5.54
CA GLY A 128 -9.01 -10.92 5.14
C GLY A 128 -9.00 -11.88 6.33
N SER A 129 -8.45 -11.46 7.48
CA SER A 129 -8.48 -12.19 8.75
C SER A 129 -9.63 -11.78 9.69
N LEU A 130 -10.63 -11.04 9.21
CA LEU A 130 -11.83 -10.62 9.96
C LEU A 130 -11.55 -9.84 11.26
N GLN A 131 -10.49 -9.03 11.28
CA GLN A 131 -10.14 -8.23 12.45
C GLN A 131 -10.97 -6.94 12.52
N LEU A 132 -11.86 -6.83 13.52
CA LEU A 132 -12.65 -5.62 13.77
C LEU A 132 -11.82 -4.32 13.91
N PRO A 133 -10.66 -4.32 14.59
CA PRO A 133 -9.82 -3.11 14.66
C PRO A 133 -9.32 -2.67 13.28
N SER A 134 -9.04 -3.62 12.39
CA SER A 134 -8.63 -3.34 11.01
C SER A 134 -9.77 -2.75 10.18
N LEU A 135 -11.02 -3.18 10.42
CA LEU A 135 -12.19 -2.54 9.81
C LEU A 135 -12.32 -1.07 10.21
N GLY A 136 -12.19 -0.76 11.50
CA GLY A 136 -12.18 0.61 11.98
C GLY A 136 -11.11 1.47 11.30
N ALA A 137 -9.87 0.97 11.25
CA ALA A 137 -8.76 1.67 10.60
C ALA A 137 -9.01 1.92 9.10
N VAL A 138 -9.51 0.92 8.38
CA VAL A 138 -9.81 1.05 6.94
C VAL A 138 -10.92 2.07 6.68
N LEU A 139 -11.99 2.06 7.48
CA LEU A 139 -13.07 3.04 7.37
C LEU A 139 -12.55 4.46 7.59
N THR A 140 -11.69 4.67 8.60
CA THR A 140 -11.06 5.96 8.83
C THR A 140 -10.17 6.38 7.66
N PHE A 141 -9.29 5.50 7.17
CA PHE A 141 -8.42 5.82 6.04
C PHE A 141 -9.20 6.19 4.77
N MET A 142 -10.25 5.42 4.46
CA MET A 142 -11.10 5.69 3.29
C MET A 142 -11.89 6.99 3.45
N ALA A 143 -12.49 7.24 4.62
CA ALA A 143 -13.21 8.48 4.89
C ALA A 143 -12.31 9.71 4.75
N THR A 144 -11.11 9.68 5.34
CA THR A 144 -10.13 10.76 5.20
C THR A 144 -9.68 10.93 3.76
N ALA A 145 -9.37 9.83 3.05
CA ALA A 145 -8.97 9.89 1.65
C ALA A 145 -10.06 10.50 0.76
N PHE A 146 -11.32 10.11 0.93
CA PHE A 146 -12.44 10.70 0.19
C PHE A 146 -12.62 12.19 0.50
N LEU A 147 -12.54 12.58 1.77
CA LEU A 147 -12.63 13.98 2.17
C LEU A 147 -11.51 14.80 1.53
N THR A 148 -10.25 14.36 1.67
CA THR A 148 -9.09 15.06 1.11
C THR A 148 -9.15 15.12 -0.42
N ALA A 149 -9.55 14.04 -1.10
CA ALA A 149 -9.66 14.03 -2.56
C ALA A 149 -10.73 15.02 -3.06
N ASN A 150 -11.88 15.10 -2.39
CA ASN A 150 -12.93 16.06 -2.75
C ASN A 150 -12.51 17.50 -2.46
N LEU A 151 -11.85 17.75 -1.32
CA LEU A 151 -11.32 19.08 -1.01
C LEU A 151 -10.27 19.51 -2.03
N MET A 152 -9.30 18.65 -2.35
CA MET A 152 -8.29 18.97 -3.36
C MET A 152 -8.91 19.23 -4.72
N ARG A 153 -9.92 18.44 -5.14
CA ARG A 153 -10.66 18.67 -6.39
C ARG A 153 -11.31 20.06 -6.45
N THR A 154 -11.69 20.65 -5.32
CA THR A 154 -12.27 22.00 -5.30
C THR A 154 -11.25 23.13 -5.40
N VAL A 155 -9.97 22.85 -5.11
CA VAL A 155 -8.89 23.85 -5.06
C VAL A 155 -7.92 23.73 -6.25
N SER A 156 -7.89 22.55 -6.90
CA SER A 156 -7.17 22.26 -8.15
C SER A 156 -7.94 22.71 -9.38
#